data_AF-A0A1C6NHX8-F1
#
_entry.id   AF-A0A1C6NHX8-F1
#
_cell.length_a   1.000
_cell.length_b   1.000
_cell.length_c   1.000
_cell.angle_alpha   90.00
_cell.angle_beta   90.00
_cell.angle_gamma   90.00
#
_symmetry.space_group_name_H-M   'P 1'
#
loop_
_entity.id
_entity.type
_entity.pdbx_description
1 polymer ?
#
loop_
_entity_poly.entity_id
_entity_poly.type
_entity_poly.pdbx_seq_one_letter_code
_entity_poly.pdbx_strand_id
1 'polypeptide(L)'
;MFAIRSMKTVVAVLALSLPLLAHADAAQDAAAKELAQQIGLGNVLNDLALRTTSSAGPLLQEYFAKNKVNLTPEQQKKAQDGFKGYMDGVHKAAVDYFASAPVKKQFEQEVAKGYSAQFSAAELQQIVAFYKTPAGQKLVKLQPAVVDGIIKNMLAGGEKTLLPKMRALAETYGKSITK
;
A
#
# COMPACT_ATOMS: atom_id res chain seq x y z
N MET A 1 12.27 63.96 -21.04
CA MET A 1 11.50 63.92 -19.78
C MET A 1 10.83 62.55 -19.67
N PHE A 2 11.36 61.63 -18.87
CA PHE A 2 10.73 60.34 -18.60
C PHE A 2 10.27 60.30 -17.14
N ALA A 3 8.95 60.20 -16.94
CA ALA A 3 8.32 60.19 -15.63
C ALA A 3 8.58 58.85 -14.92
N ILE A 4 9.28 58.92 -13.79
CA ILE A 4 9.53 57.79 -12.88
C ILE A 4 8.20 57.47 -12.18
N ARG A 5 7.49 56.44 -12.65
CA ARG A 5 6.30 55.92 -11.96
C ARG A 5 6.71 55.24 -10.66
N SER A 6 6.05 55.64 -9.58
CA SER A 6 6.37 55.30 -8.19
C SER A 6 6.31 53.80 -7.90
N MET A 7 7.43 53.25 -7.45
CA MET A 7 7.67 51.85 -7.04
C MET A 7 6.82 51.36 -5.85
N LYS A 8 5.98 52.22 -5.26
CA LYS A 8 5.23 51.92 -4.02
C LYS A 8 3.93 51.13 -4.25
N THR A 9 3.41 51.08 -5.47
CA THR A 9 2.14 50.37 -5.76
C THR A 9 2.35 48.87 -6.01
N VAL A 10 3.57 48.43 -6.35
CA VAL A 10 3.87 47.02 -6.67
C VAL A 10 3.95 46.14 -5.41
N VAL A 11 4.33 46.70 -4.26
CA VAL A 11 4.52 45.93 -3.01
C VAL A 11 3.18 45.56 -2.35
N ALA A 12 2.13 46.38 -2.50
CA ALA A 12 0.84 46.13 -1.85
C ALA A 12 0.03 44.98 -2.48
N VAL A 13 0.21 44.71 -3.79
CA VAL A 13 -0.51 43.65 -4.50
C VAL A 13 0.07 42.26 -4.19
N LEU A 14 1.38 42.15 -3.95
CA LEU A 14 2.03 40.88 -3.58
C LEU A 14 1.63 40.38 -2.19
N ALA A 15 1.42 41.27 -1.22
CA ALA A 15 1.06 40.90 0.15
C ALA A 15 -0.36 40.30 0.28
N LEU A 16 -1.29 40.65 -0.62
CA LEU A 16 -2.67 40.15 -0.60
C LEU A 16 -2.83 38.75 -1.22
N SER A 17 -1.82 38.26 -1.95
CA SER A 17 -1.87 36.94 -2.61
C SER A 17 -1.31 35.79 -1.75
N LEU A 18 -0.46 36.09 -0.77
CA LEU A 18 0.16 35.10 0.12
C LEU A 18 -0.83 34.29 0.98
N PRO A 19 -1.90 34.89 1.56
CA PRO A 19 -2.86 34.13 2.37
C PRO A 19 -3.63 33.08 1.56
N LEU A 20 -3.83 33.31 0.26
CA LEU A 20 -4.60 32.43 -0.62
C LEU A 20 -3.84 31.13 -0.93
N LEU A 21 -2.51 31.20 -1.05
CA LEU A 21 -1.67 30.02 -1.30
C LEU A 21 -1.59 29.12 -0.06
N ALA A 22 -1.47 29.69 1.14
CA ALA A 22 -1.46 28.92 2.38
C ALA A 22 -2.82 28.25 2.70
N HIS A 23 -3.93 28.89 2.31
CA HIS A 23 -5.27 28.30 2.46
C HIS A 23 -5.54 27.17 1.45
N ALA A 24 -5.00 27.28 0.24
CA ALA A 24 -5.14 26.24 -0.78
C ALA A 24 -4.50 24.92 -0.33
N ASP A 25 -3.28 24.99 0.22
CA ASP A 25 -2.53 23.83 0.72
C ASP A 25 -3.29 23.10 1.85
N ALA A 26 -3.79 23.86 2.84
CA ALA A 26 -4.51 23.28 3.98
C ALA A 26 -5.85 22.62 3.58
N ALA A 27 -6.59 23.23 2.64
CA ALA A 27 -7.84 22.67 2.13
C ALA A 27 -7.60 21.39 1.30
N GLN A 28 -6.51 21.37 0.54
CA GLN A 28 -6.10 20.23 -0.27
C GLN A 28 -5.65 19.05 0.60
N ASP A 29 -4.84 19.30 1.63
CA ASP A 29 -4.44 18.30 2.63
C ASP A 29 -5.64 17.70 3.36
N ALA A 30 -6.61 18.53 3.75
CA ALA A 30 -7.84 18.05 4.38
C ALA A 30 -8.65 17.15 3.44
N ALA A 31 -8.82 17.57 2.19
CA ALA A 31 -9.54 16.78 1.18
C ALA A 31 -8.84 15.45 0.87
N ALA A 32 -7.51 15.43 0.81
CA ALA A 32 -6.71 14.22 0.60
C ALA A 32 -6.86 13.23 1.77
N LYS A 33 -6.80 13.72 3.01
CA LYS A 33 -7.03 12.88 4.21
C LYS A 33 -8.44 12.33 4.25
N GLU A 34 -9.43 13.14 3.91
CA GLU A 34 -10.82 12.70 3.85
C GLU A 34 -11.01 11.63 2.76
N LEU A 35 -10.44 11.83 1.57
CA LEU A 35 -10.48 10.84 0.50
C LEU A 35 -9.89 9.49 0.95
N ALA A 36 -8.75 9.53 1.62
CA ALA A 36 -8.08 8.33 2.14
C ALA A 36 -8.96 7.54 3.13
N GLN A 37 -9.72 8.23 3.96
CA GLN A 37 -10.71 7.59 4.84
C GLN A 37 -11.85 6.95 4.04
N GLN A 38 -12.37 7.65 3.03
CA GLN A 38 -13.50 7.15 2.21
C GLN A 38 -13.15 5.91 1.40
N ILE A 39 -11.93 5.82 0.86
CA ILE A 39 -11.49 4.68 0.04
C ILE A 39 -10.84 3.55 0.86
N GLY A 40 -10.82 3.67 2.20
CA GLY A 40 -10.35 2.61 3.09
C GLY A 40 -8.83 2.48 3.21
N LEU A 41 -8.05 3.54 2.95
CA LEU A 41 -6.60 3.52 3.17
C LEU A 41 -6.23 3.35 4.66
N GLY A 42 -7.18 3.51 5.58
CA GLY A 42 -6.98 3.26 7.01
C GLY A 42 -6.53 1.83 7.35
N ASN A 43 -6.81 0.84 6.48
CA ASN A 43 -6.39 -0.55 6.70
C ASN A 43 -4.97 -0.85 6.20
N VAL A 44 -4.37 0.03 5.40
CA VAL A 44 -3.04 -0.21 4.79
C VAL A 44 -1.97 -0.48 5.84
N LEU A 45 -2.01 0.22 6.97
CA LEU A 45 -1.05 -0.01 8.07
C LEU A 45 -1.20 -1.42 8.69
N ASN A 46 -2.42 -1.95 8.76
CA ASN A 46 -2.65 -3.32 9.21
C ASN A 46 -2.15 -4.33 8.18
N ASP A 47 -2.38 -4.07 6.89
CA ASP A 47 -1.88 -4.93 5.81
C ASP A 47 -0.34 -4.94 5.78
N LEU A 48 0.31 -3.81 6.06
CA LEU A 48 1.76 -3.72 6.21
C LEU A 48 2.26 -4.52 7.42
N ALA A 49 1.54 -4.50 8.55
CA ALA A 49 1.87 -5.32 9.71
C ALA A 49 1.75 -6.83 9.39
N LEU A 50 0.68 -7.24 8.70
CA LEU A 50 0.48 -8.62 8.25
C LEU A 50 1.54 -9.08 7.26
N ARG A 51 1.89 -8.24 6.29
CA ARG A 51 2.98 -8.50 5.34
C ARG A 51 4.32 -8.66 6.05
N THR A 52 4.62 -7.79 7.01
CA THR A 52 5.85 -7.86 7.82
C THR A 52 5.89 -9.16 8.62
N THR A 53 4.78 -9.53 9.24
CA THR A 53 4.65 -10.82 9.95
C THR A 53 4.89 -12.00 9.01
N SER A 54 4.32 -11.96 7.81
CA SER A 54 4.44 -13.03 6.81
C SER A 54 5.87 -13.19 6.28
N SER A 55 6.70 -12.14 6.32
CA SER A 55 8.12 -12.20 5.95
C SER A 55 9.04 -12.81 7.01
N ALA A 56 8.54 -13.04 8.24
CA ALA A 56 9.36 -13.54 9.35
C ALA A 56 9.97 -14.93 9.07
N GLY A 57 9.18 -15.84 8.51
CA GLY A 57 9.65 -17.19 8.18
C GLY A 57 10.84 -17.20 7.21
N PRO A 58 10.71 -16.57 6.02
CA PRO A 58 11.84 -16.43 5.09
C PRO A 58 13.07 -15.74 5.68
N LEU A 59 12.88 -14.68 6.49
CA LEU A 59 14.00 -14.01 7.17
C LEU A 59 14.73 -14.94 8.14
N LEU A 60 13.99 -15.78 8.88
CA LEU A 60 14.59 -16.77 9.77
C LEU A 60 15.34 -17.87 8.99
N GLN A 61 14.80 -18.32 7.86
CA GLN A 61 15.50 -19.28 6.98
C GLN A 61 16.79 -18.67 6.41
N GLU A 62 16.73 -17.42 5.96
CA GLU A 62 17.90 -16.69 5.47
C GLU A 62 18.96 -16.56 6.57
N TYR A 63 18.55 -16.24 7.79
CA TYR A 63 19.45 -16.17 8.94
C TYR A 63 20.15 -17.51 9.19
N PHE A 64 19.43 -18.64 9.19
CA PHE A 64 20.04 -19.96 9.36
C PHE A 64 21.02 -20.30 8.25
N ALA A 65 20.68 -20.02 7.00
CA ALA A 65 21.56 -20.27 5.85
C ALA A 65 22.84 -19.43 5.94
N LYS A 66 22.72 -18.11 6.18
CA LYS A 66 23.87 -17.19 6.28
C LYS A 66 24.81 -17.54 7.42
N ASN A 67 24.26 -17.97 8.55
CA ASN A 67 25.03 -18.29 9.75
C ASN A 67 25.39 -19.78 9.84
N LYS A 68 25.12 -20.58 8.79
CA LYS A 68 25.39 -22.02 8.73
C LYS A 68 24.85 -22.78 9.95
N VAL A 69 23.66 -22.40 10.42
CA VAL A 69 23.02 -23.01 11.58
C VAL A 69 22.52 -24.38 11.19
N ASN A 70 23.24 -25.42 11.62
CA ASN A 70 22.81 -26.81 11.48
C ASN A 70 22.21 -27.29 12.81
N LEU A 71 20.91 -27.54 12.81
CA LEU A 71 20.18 -27.99 13.99
C LEU A 71 20.24 -29.51 14.12
N THR A 72 20.60 -30.01 15.31
CA THR A 72 20.41 -31.43 15.67
C THR A 72 18.92 -31.77 15.74
N PRO A 73 18.51 -33.05 15.71
CA PRO A 73 17.10 -33.44 15.82
C PRO A 73 16.39 -32.86 17.06
N GLU A 74 17.07 -32.81 18.20
CA GLU A 74 16.55 -32.22 19.44
C GLU A 74 16.36 -30.70 19.32
N GLN A 75 17.31 -30.01 18.68
CA GLN A 75 17.21 -28.58 18.41
C GLN A 75 16.13 -28.24 17.39
N GLN A 76 15.90 -29.11 16.40
CA GLN A 76 14.80 -28.96 15.44
C GLN A 76 13.44 -29.03 16.15
N LYS A 77 13.26 -29.98 17.07
CA LYS A 77 12.03 -30.09 17.87
C LYS A 77 11.81 -28.85 18.73
N LYS A 78 12.86 -28.37 19.42
CA LYS A 78 12.79 -27.13 20.20
C LYS A 78 12.48 -25.90 19.33
N ALA A 79 13.04 -25.84 18.12
CA ALA A 79 12.77 -24.76 17.18
C ALA A 79 11.32 -24.78 16.67
N GLN A 80 10.75 -25.96 16.41
CA GLN A 80 9.35 -26.12 16.04
C GLN A 80 8.42 -25.67 17.17
N ASP A 81 8.69 -26.11 18.40
CA ASP A 81 7.90 -25.73 19.59
C ASP A 81 7.97 -24.21 19.85
N GLY A 82 9.15 -23.61 19.66
CA GLY A 82 9.39 -22.17 19.82
C GLY A 82 8.92 -21.30 18.65
N PHE A 83 8.64 -21.89 17.49
CA PHE A 83 8.34 -21.15 16.26
C PHE A 83 7.10 -20.28 16.40
N LYS A 84 6.04 -20.81 17.05
CA LYS A 84 4.84 -20.03 17.30
C LYS A 84 5.14 -18.77 18.13
N GLY A 85 5.93 -18.90 19.20
CA GLY A 85 6.32 -17.76 20.04
C GLY A 85 7.15 -16.71 19.29
N TYR A 86 8.05 -17.16 18.40
CA TYR A 86 8.76 -16.26 17.48
C TYR A 86 7.78 -15.49 16.57
N MET A 87 6.85 -16.19 15.92
CA MET A 87 5.86 -15.58 15.04
C MET A 87 4.93 -14.62 15.77
N ASP A 88 4.47 -14.97 16.98
CA ASP A 88 3.66 -14.11 17.83
C ASP A 88 4.44 -12.83 18.22
N GLY A 89 5.73 -12.97 18.54
CA GLY A 89 6.61 -11.85 18.86
C GLY A 89 6.83 -10.90 17.69
N VAL A 90 7.05 -11.42 16.49
CA VAL A 90 7.17 -10.60 15.27
C VAL A 90 5.84 -9.92 14.96
N HIS A 91 4.71 -10.64 15.06
CA HIS A 91 3.39 -10.07 14.84
C HIS A 91 3.13 -8.89 15.77
N LYS A 92 3.39 -9.07 17.07
CA LYS A 92 3.25 -8.02 18.06
C LYS A 92 4.14 -6.81 17.73
N ALA A 93 5.42 -7.03 17.42
CA ALA A 93 6.34 -5.95 17.08
C ALA A 93 5.87 -5.16 15.84
N ALA A 94 5.38 -5.86 14.81
CA ALA A 94 4.85 -5.23 13.61
C ALA A 94 3.59 -4.41 13.92
N VAL A 95 2.62 -4.99 14.64
CA VAL A 95 1.40 -4.29 15.04
C VAL A 95 1.72 -3.07 15.90
N ASP A 96 2.56 -3.21 16.93
CA ASP A 96 2.94 -2.10 17.81
C ASP A 96 3.60 -0.95 17.03
N TYR A 97 4.49 -1.27 16.07
CA TYR A 97 5.13 -0.28 15.21
C TYR A 97 4.12 0.46 14.32
N PHE A 98 3.32 -0.27 13.53
CA PHE A 98 2.39 0.34 12.57
C PHE A 98 1.17 0.98 13.23
N ALA A 99 0.79 0.54 14.43
CA ALA A 99 -0.26 1.17 15.22
C ALA A 99 0.20 2.42 15.97
N SER A 100 1.51 2.69 16.03
CA SER A 100 2.08 3.82 16.77
C SER A 100 1.65 5.17 16.20
N ALA A 101 1.46 6.16 17.08
CA ALA A 101 1.06 7.51 16.68
C ALA A 101 2.03 8.18 15.68
N PRO A 102 3.37 8.06 15.82
CA PRO A 102 4.30 8.63 14.84
C PRO A 102 4.14 8.02 13.45
N VAL A 103 3.98 6.69 13.35
CA VAL A 103 3.82 6.01 12.06
C VAL A 103 2.49 6.35 11.42
N LYS A 104 1.40 6.42 12.20
CA LYS A 104 0.09 6.88 11.71
C LYS A 104 0.15 8.30 11.17
N LYS A 105 0.79 9.22 11.90
CA LYS A 105 0.96 10.61 11.46
C LYS A 105 1.79 10.70 10.17
N GLN A 106 2.89 9.95 10.09
CA GLN A 106 3.71 9.90 8.88
C GLN A 106 2.91 9.36 7.69
N PHE A 107 2.11 8.31 7.91
CA PHE A 107 1.24 7.75 6.88
C PHE A 107 0.23 8.78 6.36
N GLU A 108 -0.47 9.49 7.26
CA GLU A 108 -1.40 10.56 6.89
C GLU A 108 -0.72 11.68 6.08
N GLN A 109 0.52 12.03 6.43
CA GLN A 109 1.30 13.03 5.70
C GLN A 109 1.68 12.57 4.29
N GLU A 110 2.15 11.33 4.14
CA GLU A 110 2.50 10.78 2.83
C GLU A 110 1.27 10.60 1.94
N VAL A 111 0.12 10.23 2.52
CA VAL A 111 -1.16 10.20 1.82
C VAL A 111 -1.55 11.59 1.32
N ALA A 112 -1.52 12.59 2.21
CA ALA A 112 -1.86 13.97 1.84
C ALA A 112 -0.97 14.46 0.69
N LYS A 113 0.35 14.32 0.85
CA LYS A 113 1.36 14.68 -0.15
C LYS A 113 1.18 13.95 -1.48
N GLY A 114 0.87 12.65 -1.45
CA GLY A 114 0.70 11.84 -2.65
C GLY A 114 -0.49 12.33 -3.50
N TYR A 115 -1.61 12.65 -2.85
CA TYR A 115 -2.78 13.19 -3.54
C TYR A 115 -2.64 14.65 -3.93
N SER A 116 -2.10 15.50 -3.03
CA SER A 116 -1.94 16.93 -3.31
C SER A 116 -0.93 17.21 -4.42
N ALA A 117 0.04 16.32 -4.65
CA ALA A 117 0.94 16.41 -5.79
C ALA A 117 0.28 16.19 -7.16
N GLN A 118 -0.90 15.56 -7.21
CA GLN A 118 -1.53 15.11 -8.47
C GLN A 118 -2.91 15.75 -8.73
N PHE A 119 -3.60 16.20 -7.68
CA PHE A 119 -4.96 16.70 -7.76
C PHE A 119 -5.08 18.01 -7.01
N SER A 120 -5.77 18.98 -7.59
CA SER A 120 -6.15 20.22 -6.91
C SER A 120 -7.16 19.96 -5.78
N ALA A 121 -7.30 20.92 -4.87
CA ALA A 121 -8.31 20.85 -3.80
C ALA A 121 -9.74 20.65 -4.34
N ALA A 122 -10.09 21.30 -5.46
CA ALA A 122 -11.41 21.20 -6.06
C ALA A 122 -11.67 19.80 -6.64
N GLU A 123 -10.69 19.18 -7.29
CA GLU A 123 -10.79 17.81 -7.82
C GLU A 123 -10.91 16.81 -6.67
N LEU A 124 -10.09 16.94 -5.62
CA LEU A 124 -10.18 16.07 -4.45
C LEU A 124 -11.57 16.16 -3.79
N GLN A 125 -12.13 17.36 -3.67
CA GLN A 125 -13.49 17.54 -3.14
C GLN A 125 -14.56 16.86 -4.00
N GLN A 126 -14.45 16.92 -5.33
CA GLN A 126 -15.38 16.23 -6.23
C GLN A 126 -15.27 14.70 -6.07
N ILE A 127 -14.05 14.18 -5.96
CA ILE A 127 -13.80 12.75 -5.75
C ILE A 127 -14.36 12.30 -4.39
N VAL A 128 -14.11 13.07 -3.33
CA VAL A 128 -14.68 12.83 -1.99
C VAL A 128 -16.20 12.83 -2.04
N ALA A 129 -16.82 13.79 -2.73
CA ALA A 129 -18.26 13.88 -2.86
C ALA A 129 -18.84 12.62 -3.55
N PHE A 130 -18.17 12.13 -4.60
CA PHE A 130 -18.56 10.87 -5.25
C PHE A 130 -18.47 9.68 -4.30
N TYR A 131 -17.37 9.49 -3.58
CA TYR A 131 -17.20 8.34 -2.67
C TYR A 131 -18.13 8.36 -1.47
N LYS A 132 -18.68 9.54 -1.10
CA LYS A 132 -19.74 9.65 -0.09
C LYS A 132 -21.12 9.22 -0.58
N THR A 133 -21.33 9.09 -1.89
CA THR A 133 -22.62 8.60 -2.42
C THR A 133 -22.81 7.10 -2.12
N PRO A 134 -24.07 6.60 -2.05
CA PRO A 134 -24.31 5.16 -1.90
C PRO A 134 -23.65 4.30 -2.99
N ALA A 135 -23.59 4.82 -4.22
CA ALA A 135 -22.92 4.14 -5.33
C ALA A 135 -21.39 4.12 -5.15
N GLY A 136 -20.79 5.23 -4.73
CA GLY A 136 -19.35 5.32 -4.45
C GLY A 136 -18.92 4.39 -3.31
N GLN A 137 -19.66 4.36 -2.21
CA GLN A 137 -19.40 3.42 -1.10
C GLN A 137 -19.55 1.96 -1.54
N LYS A 138 -20.58 1.65 -2.34
CA LYS A 138 -20.76 0.31 -2.91
C LYS A 138 -19.61 -0.08 -3.82
N LEU A 139 -19.09 0.86 -4.62
CA LEU A 139 -17.94 0.63 -5.49
C LEU A 139 -16.70 0.25 -4.66
N VAL A 140 -16.32 1.05 -3.66
CA VAL A 140 -15.15 0.76 -2.80
C VAL A 140 -15.28 -0.61 -2.14
N LYS A 141 -16.47 -0.92 -1.59
CA LYS A 141 -16.70 -2.18 -0.89
C LYS A 141 -16.65 -3.41 -1.80
N LEU A 142 -17.17 -3.30 -3.03
CA LEU A 142 -17.31 -4.45 -3.94
C LEU A 142 -16.15 -4.59 -4.93
N GLN A 143 -15.33 -3.55 -5.13
CA GLN A 143 -14.23 -3.57 -6.09
C GLN A 143 -13.29 -4.76 -5.90
N PRO A 144 -12.84 -5.13 -4.68
CA PRO A 144 -11.99 -6.31 -4.50
C PRO A 144 -12.66 -7.60 -5.01
N ALA A 145 -13.92 -7.83 -4.63
CA ALA A 145 -14.66 -9.04 -5.04
C ALA A 145 -14.91 -9.09 -6.56
N VAL A 146 -15.14 -7.93 -7.20
CA VAL A 146 -15.28 -7.84 -8.65
C VAL A 146 -13.97 -8.20 -9.34
N VAL A 147 -12.85 -7.64 -8.88
CA VAL A 147 -11.51 -7.96 -9.42
C VAL A 147 -11.16 -9.42 -9.21
N ASP A 148 -11.42 -9.98 -8.03
CA ASP A 148 -11.21 -11.41 -7.73
C ASP A 148 -12.02 -12.30 -8.67
N GLY A 149 -13.27 -11.94 -8.94
CA GLY A 149 -14.12 -12.63 -9.90
C GLY A 149 -13.53 -12.63 -11.32
N ILE A 150 -13.01 -11.49 -11.77
CA ILE A 150 -12.34 -11.36 -13.08
C ILE A 150 -11.11 -12.26 -13.15
N ILE A 151 -10.23 -12.19 -12.14
CA ILE A 151 -9.00 -12.99 -12.09
C ILE A 151 -9.33 -14.49 -12.07
N LYS A 152 -10.27 -14.91 -11.22
CA LYS A 152 -10.70 -16.31 -11.12
C LYS A 152 -11.21 -16.85 -12.47
N ASN A 153 -12.03 -16.07 -13.17
CA ASN A 153 -12.56 -16.46 -14.47
C ASN A 153 -11.46 -16.56 -15.54
N MET A 154 -10.51 -15.62 -15.53
CA MET A 154 -9.36 -15.65 -16.44
C MET A 154 -8.45 -16.85 -16.18
N LEU A 155 -8.18 -17.18 -14.91
CA LEU A 155 -7.41 -18.36 -14.53
C LEU A 155 -8.10 -19.65 -14.93
N ALA A 156 -9.41 -19.78 -14.73
CA ALA A 156 -10.15 -20.96 -15.15
C ALA A 156 -10.09 -21.17 -16.67
N GLY A 157 -10.21 -20.10 -17.46
CA GLY A 157 -10.02 -20.15 -18.91
C GLY A 157 -8.59 -20.50 -19.33
N GLY A 158 -7.61 -19.90 -18.62
CA GLY A 158 -6.19 -20.19 -18.78
C GLY A 158 -5.85 -21.65 -18.49
N GLU A 159 -6.33 -22.20 -17.37
CA GLU A 159 -6.14 -23.60 -16.97
C GLU A 159 -6.67 -24.55 -18.04
N LYS A 160 -7.90 -24.35 -18.51
CA LYS A 160 -8.50 -25.17 -19.58
C LYS A 160 -7.63 -25.23 -20.85
N THR A 161 -6.92 -24.14 -21.16
CA THR A 161 -6.12 -24.01 -22.39
C THR A 161 -4.66 -24.40 -22.21
N LEU A 162 -4.05 -24.02 -21.09
CA LEU A 162 -2.63 -24.16 -20.80
C LEU A 162 -2.31 -25.52 -20.17
N LEU A 163 -3.18 -26.07 -19.32
CA LEU A 163 -2.90 -27.31 -18.60
C LEU A 163 -2.60 -28.48 -19.55
N PRO A 164 -3.34 -28.70 -20.66
CA PRO A 164 -2.98 -29.74 -21.63
C PRO A 164 -1.61 -29.51 -22.28
N LYS A 165 -1.28 -28.25 -22.62
CA LYS A 165 0.02 -27.89 -23.22
C LYS A 165 1.17 -28.12 -22.24
N MET A 166 0.98 -27.73 -20.98
CA MET A 166 1.96 -27.97 -19.91
C MET A 166 2.21 -29.46 -19.70
N ARG A 167 1.16 -30.29 -19.72
CA ARG A 167 1.30 -31.76 -19.65
C ARG A 167 2.11 -32.30 -20.83
N ALA A 168 1.82 -31.85 -22.05
CA ALA A 168 2.58 -32.26 -23.24
C ALA A 168 4.06 -31.85 -23.17
N LEU A 169 4.36 -30.65 -22.66
CA LEU A 169 5.74 -30.20 -22.42
C LEU A 169 6.44 -31.04 -21.36
N ALA A 170 5.76 -31.35 -20.26
CA ALA A 170 6.30 -32.19 -19.20
C ALA A 170 6.60 -33.61 -19.71
N GLU A 171 5.71 -34.20 -20.50
CA GLU A 171 5.93 -35.49 -21.15
C GLU A 171 7.12 -35.45 -22.12
N THR A 172 7.23 -34.39 -22.92
CA THR A 172 8.34 -34.18 -23.86
C THR A 172 9.68 -34.11 -23.13
N TYR A 173 9.75 -33.33 -22.04
CA TYR A 173 10.94 -33.24 -21.21
C TYR A 173 11.28 -34.59 -20.56
N GLY A 174 10.29 -35.28 -19.98
CA GLY A 174 10.48 -36.60 -19.37
C GLY A 174 11.06 -37.64 -20.35
N LYS A 175 10.60 -37.65 -21.60
CA LYS A 175 11.16 -38.51 -22.66
C LYS A 175 12.60 -38.15 -23.05
N SER A 176 12.99 -36.88 -22.93
CA SER A 176 14.34 -36.42 -23.29
C SER A 176 15.43 -36.86 -22.30
N ILE A 177 15.07 -37.10 -21.04
CA ILE A 177 16.01 -37.48 -19.97
C ILE A 177 16.00 -38.98 -19.64
N THR A 178 15.11 -39.76 -20.25
CA THR A 178 14.97 -41.22 -20.06
C THR A 178 15.41 -42.04 -21.27
N LYS A 179 15.89 -41.39 -22.33
CA LYS A 179 16.64 -42.00 -23.43
C LYS A 179 18.13 -41.84 -23.18
#